data_AF-A0A2Z6ESB4-F1
#
_entry.id   AF-A0A2Z6ESB4-F1
#
_cell.length_a   1.000
_cell.length_b   1.000
_cell.length_c   1.000
_cell.angle_alpha   90.00
_cell.angle_beta   90.00
_cell.angle_gamma   90.00
#
_symmetry.space_group_name_H-M   'P 1'
#
loop_
_entity.id
_entity.type
_entity.pdbx_description
1 polymer ?
#
loop_
_entity_poly.entity_id
_entity_poly.type
_entity_poly.pdbx_seq_one_letter_code
_entity_poly.pdbx_strand_id
1 'polypeptide(L)'
;MSEAAVQTLIGACQDENEKVRSAAACALGRQRTLSADAVQALISSLKDENRYVRSAAVRALGGQRTLSSDAVQALISSVKEGDENVRFTAASVLGCQGTLSVDAVQVLISSLKDEDGYVRSAAADALGGQRTLSADAVQALTSSLKDEDGDVRSAAARALGRQRTLSADAVQALIPSLKEDDEDVRSAAASVLGSHMDQLFTLLARLDRDQVEVLYRQVLFPRSCEQIAPLYIQDKQLHFYTATGPGQPIDLSAEQSQMIKQTFKAVQAKAGILSRLEEGPV
;
A
#
# COMPACT_ATOMS: atom_id res chain seq x y z
N MET A 1 -34.04 -9.25 -11.74
CA MET A 1 -35.09 -9.28 -10.69
C MET A 1 -36.23 -8.37 -11.17
N SER A 2 -37.49 -8.70 -10.92
CA SER A 2 -38.59 -7.79 -11.27
C SER A 2 -38.64 -6.62 -10.27
N GLU A 3 -39.19 -5.48 -10.69
CA GLU A 3 -39.35 -4.29 -9.85
C GLU A 3 -40.16 -4.59 -8.58
N ALA A 4 -41.26 -5.34 -8.70
CA ALA A 4 -42.06 -5.78 -7.56
C ALA A 4 -41.26 -6.63 -6.55
N ALA A 5 -40.37 -7.49 -7.03
CA ALA A 5 -39.49 -8.26 -6.15
C ALA A 5 -38.46 -7.35 -5.46
N VAL A 6 -37.90 -6.36 -6.16
CA VAL A 6 -37.01 -5.36 -5.54
C VAL A 6 -37.74 -4.59 -4.45
N GLN A 7 -38.98 -4.14 -4.69
CA GLN A 7 -39.76 -3.41 -3.71
C GLN A 7 -40.10 -4.26 -2.47
N THR A 8 -40.35 -5.55 -2.67
CA THR A 8 -40.56 -6.50 -1.58
C THR A 8 -39.29 -6.63 -0.72
N LEU A 9 -38.12 -6.72 -1.35
CA LEU A 9 -36.84 -6.79 -0.64
C LEU A 9 -36.53 -5.48 0.10
N ILE A 10 -36.85 -4.32 -0.48
CA ILE A 10 -36.71 -3.02 0.20
C ILE A 10 -37.53 -3.01 1.50
N GLY A 11 -38.79 -3.47 1.45
CA GLY A 11 -39.61 -3.61 2.65
C GLY A 11 -39.03 -4.61 3.66
N ALA A 12 -38.52 -5.74 3.18
CA ALA A 12 -37.93 -6.78 4.04
C ALA A 12 -36.63 -6.33 4.75
N CYS A 13 -35.97 -5.26 4.29
CA CYS A 13 -34.86 -4.64 5.03
C CYS A 13 -35.30 -4.00 6.36
N GLN A 14 -36.60 -3.88 6.64
CA GLN A 14 -37.16 -3.35 7.88
C GLN A 14 -37.93 -4.41 8.69
N ASP A 15 -37.78 -5.69 8.34
CA ASP A 15 -38.44 -6.79 9.05
C ASP A 15 -37.96 -6.90 10.51
N GLU A 16 -38.83 -7.33 11.41
CA GLU A 16 -38.48 -7.53 12.83
C GLU A 16 -37.36 -8.56 13.00
N ASN A 17 -37.27 -9.55 12.10
CA ASN A 17 -36.28 -10.61 12.13
C ASN A 17 -34.98 -10.20 11.43
N GLU A 18 -33.88 -10.21 12.17
CA GLU A 18 -32.55 -9.83 11.68
C GLU A 18 -32.06 -10.68 10.51
N LYS A 19 -32.48 -11.96 10.44
CA LYS A 19 -32.12 -12.85 9.33
C LYS A 19 -32.85 -12.47 8.05
N VAL A 20 -34.10 -12.02 8.16
CA VAL A 20 -34.88 -11.52 7.01
C VAL A 20 -34.26 -10.23 6.50
N ARG A 21 -33.93 -9.28 7.39
CA ARG A 21 -33.24 -8.04 7.02
C ARG A 21 -31.90 -8.30 6.33
N SER A 22 -31.08 -9.18 6.90
CA SER A 22 -29.76 -9.53 6.33
C SER A 22 -29.91 -10.23 4.96
N ALA A 23 -30.83 -11.18 4.84
CA ALA A 23 -31.11 -11.87 3.58
C ALA A 23 -31.63 -10.89 2.51
N ALA A 24 -32.47 -9.93 2.90
CA ALA A 24 -32.96 -8.89 2.01
C ALA A 24 -31.82 -8.01 1.48
N ALA A 25 -30.95 -7.51 2.37
CA ALA A 25 -29.77 -6.74 1.98
C ALA A 25 -28.84 -7.54 1.05
N CYS A 26 -28.57 -8.81 1.35
CA CYS A 26 -27.80 -9.70 0.48
C CYS A 26 -28.46 -9.88 -0.89
N ALA A 27 -29.78 -10.08 -0.95
CA ALA A 27 -30.50 -10.28 -2.19
C ALA A 27 -30.53 -9.01 -3.05
N LEU A 28 -30.66 -7.83 -2.43
CA LEU A 28 -30.49 -6.55 -3.12
C LEU A 28 -29.08 -6.44 -3.70
N GLY A 29 -28.04 -6.77 -2.93
CA GLY A 29 -26.64 -6.74 -3.38
C GLY A 29 -26.30 -7.64 -4.57
N ARG A 30 -27.12 -8.64 -4.89
CA ARG A 30 -26.96 -9.48 -6.11
C ARG A 30 -27.39 -8.77 -7.38
N GLN A 31 -27.98 -7.57 -7.28
CA GLN A 31 -28.33 -6.77 -8.43
C GLN A 31 -27.10 -6.10 -9.03
N ARG A 32 -27.01 -6.13 -10.36
CA ARG A 32 -25.95 -5.44 -11.10
C ARG A 32 -26.00 -3.92 -10.88
N THR A 33 -27.20 -3.37 -10.78
CA THR A 33 -27.45 -1.94 -10.55
C THR A 33 -28.59 -1.82 -9.55
N LEU A 34 -28.37 -1.10 -8.46
CA LEU A 34 -29.41 -0.79 -7.47
C LEU A 34 -30.21 0.44 -7.87
N SER A 35 -31.51 0.43 -7.59
CA SER A 35 -32.34 1.64 -7.63
C SER A 35 -31.97 2.59 -6.48
N ALA A 36 -32.34 3.87 -6.59
CA ALA A 36 -32.13 4.84 -5.52
C ALA A 36 -32.77 4.40 -4.20
N ASP A 37 -33.99 3.86 -4.25
CA ASP A 37 -34.70 3.36 -3.07
C ASP A 37 -33.99 2.16 -2.43
N ALA A 38 -33.44 1.25 -3.25
CA ALA A 38 -32.65 0.13 -2.74
C ALA A 38 -31.35 0.60 -2.09
N VAL A 39 -30.67 1.60 -2.67
CA VAL A 39 -29.49 2.23 -2.04
C VAL A 39 -29.88 2.87 -0.70
N GLN A 40 -31.00 3.60 -0.64
CA GLN A 40 -31.45 4.23 0.60
C GLN A 40 -31.80 3.21 1.69
N ALA A 41 -32.45 2.09 1.33
CA ALA A 41 -32.74 1.00 2.25
C ALA A 41 -31.46 0.35 2.80
N LEU A 42 -30.45 0.17 1.95
CA LEU A 42 -29.14 -0.34 2.38
C LEU A 42 -28.39 0.66 3.26
N ILE A 43 -28.46 1.97 2.96
CA ILE A 43 -27.90 3.02 3.83
C ILE A 43 -28.53 2.97 5.23
N SER A 44 -29.85 2.79 5.32
CA SER A 44 -30.52 2.59 6.62
C SER A 44 -30.04 1.31 7.31
N SER A 45 -29.84 0.23 6.55
CA SER A 45 -29.35 -1.07 7.07
C SER A 45 -27.90 -1.02 7.59
N LEU A 46 -27.10 -0.03 7.20
CA LEU A 46 -25.77 0.20 7.78
C LEU A 46 -25.84 0.62 9.26
N LYS A 47 -26.98 1.14 9.72
CA LYS A 47 -27.23 1.57 11.09
C LYS A 47 -27.98 0.52 11.93
N ASP A 48 -28.15 -0.68 11.38
CA ASP A 48 -28.86 -1.76 12.06
C ASP A 48 -28.15 -2.18 13.34
N GLU A 49 -28.91 -2.57 14.37
CA GLU A 49 -28.38 -3.10 15.62
C GLU A 49 -27.57 -4.39 15.41
N ASN A 50 -27.95 -5.19 14.41
CA ASN A 50 -27.34 -6.47 14.13
C ASN A 50 -26.15 -6.35 13.16
N ARG A 51 -24.97 -6.81 13.61
CA ARG A 51 -23.73 -6.80 12.82
C ARG A 51 -23.81 -7.49 11.47
N TYR A 52 -24.61 -8.56 11.35
CA TYR A 52 -24.74 -9.30 10.09
C TYR A 52 -25.60 -8.54 9.08
N VAL A 53 -26.58 -7.76 9.54
CA VAL A 53 -27.35 -6.85 8.67
C VAL A 53 -26.44 -5.73 8.17
N ARG A 54 -25.67 -5.09 9.06
CA ARG A 54 -24.69 -4.06 8.68
C ARG A 54 -23.68 -4.59 7.66
N SER A 55 -23.06 -5.75 7.92
CA SER A 55 -22.10 -6.36 7.00
C SER A 55 -22.72 -6.71 5.64
N ALA A 56 -23.95 -7.24 5.63
CA ALA A 56 -24.68 -7.51 4.39
C ALA A 56 -24.93 -6.22 3.59
N ALA A 57 -25.28 -5.12 4.27
CA ALA A 57 -25.50 -3.83 3.64
C ALA A 57 -24.21 -3.23 3.05
N VAL A 58 -23.09 -3.27 3.80
CA VAL A 58 -21.78 -2.84 3.27
C VAL A 58 -21.41 -3.63 2.02
N ARG A 59 -21.53 -4.96 2.07
CA ARG A 59 -21.22 -5.84 0.92
C ARG A 59 -22.12 -5.57 -0.28
N ALA A 60 -23.41 -5.33 -0.05
CA ALA A 60 -24.37 -5.02 -1.10
C ALA A 60 -24.03 -3.70 -1.82
N LEU A 61 -23.68 -2.66 -1.05
CA LEU A 61 -23.18 -1.41 -1.60
C LEU A 61 -21.84 -1.62 -2.35
N GLY A 62 -20.93 -2.41 -1.78
CA GLY A 62 -19.65 -2.74 -2.41
C GLY A 62 -19.73 -3.49 -3.73
N GLY A 63 -20.85 -4.19 -3.99
CA GLY A 63 -21.13 -4.80 -5.29
C GLY A 63 -21.42 -3.80 -6.41
N GLN A 64 -21.63 -2.52 -6.08
CA GLN A 64 -21.89 -1.48 -7.07
C GLN A 64 -20.59 -0.89 -7.60
N ARG A 65 -20.51 -0.74 -8.92
CA ARG A 65 -19.36 -0.12 -9.60
C ARG A 65 -19.15 1.35 -9.20
N THR A 66 -20.25 2.06 -8.94
CA THR A 66 -20.24 3.48 -8.58
C THR A 66 -21.22 3.67 -7.44
N LEU A 67 -20.77 4.36 -6.40
CA LEU A 67 -21.59 4.73 -5.25
C LEU A 67 -22.05 6.18 -5.34
N SER A 68 -23.27 6.44 -4.84
CA SER A 68 -23.73 7.81 -4.62
C SER A 68 -22.93 8.46 -3.48
N SER A 69 -22.93 9.80 -3.42
CA SER A 69 -22.30 10.54 -2.33
C SER A 69 -22.82 10.10 -0.96
N ASP A 70 -24.13 9.87 -0.85
CA ASP A 70 -24.76 9.44 0.41
C ASP A 70 -24.31 8.04 0.84
N ALA A 71 -24.15 7.12 -0.12
CA ALA A 71 -23.64 5.79 0.16
C ALA A 71 -22.16 5.83 0.60
N VAL A 72 -21.34 6.68 -0.03
CA VAL A 72 -19.95 6.89 0.37
C VAL A 72 -19.88 7.47 1.79
N GLN A 73 -20.70 8.47 2.12
CA GLN A 73 -20.72 9.06 3.46
C GLN A 73 -21.17 8.05 4.53
N ALA A 74 -22.16 7.21 4.23
CA ALA A 74 -22.58 6.17 5.14
C ALA A 74 -21.51 5.07 5.35
N LEU A 75 -20.73 4.76 4.32
CA LEU A 75 -19.57 3.87 4.44
C LEU A 75 -18.45 4.49 5.27
N ILE A 76 -18.18 5.79 5.11
CA ILE A 76 -17.21 6.52 5.95
C ILE A 76 -17.58 6.40 7.44
N SER A 77 -18.85 6.55 7.80
CA SER A 77 -19.32 6.30 9.16
C SER A 77 -19.12 4.84 9.59
N SER A 78 -19.39 3.89 8.70
CA SER A 78 -19.25 2.45 8.99
C SER A 78 -17.79 2.03 9.25
N VAL A 79 -16.82 2.72 8.63
CA VAL A 79 -15.39 2.55 8.93
C VAL A 79 -15.03 2.96 10.36
N LYS A 80 -15.71 3.97 10.93
CA LYS A 80 -15.40 4.50 12.27
C LYS A 80 -16.10 3.74 13.40
N GLU A 81 -17.36 3.39 13.19
CA GLU A 81 -18.28 3.01 14.27
C GLU A 81 -18.70 1.53 14.24
N GLY A 82 -18.35 0.79 13.18
CA GLY A 82 -18.70 -0.63 13.06
C GLY A 82 -17.92 -1.54 14.00
N ASP A 83 -18.39 -2.78 14.14
CA ASP A 83 -17.53 -3.89 14.60
C ASP A 83 -16.43 -4.19 13.58
N GLU A 84 -15.39 -4.90 14.00
CA GLU A 84 -14.17 -5.15 13.22
C GLU A 84 -14.46 -5.63 11.79
N ASN A 85 -15.43 -6.54 11.62
CA ASN A 85 -15.84 -7.04 10.31
C ASN A 85 -16.52 -5.96 9.45
N VAL A 86 -17.32 -5.08 10.04
CA VAL A 86 -17.97 -3.97 9.34
C VAL A 86 -16.94 -2.91 8.96
N ARG A 87 -16.02 -2.55 9.86
CA ARG A 87 -14.94 -1.59 9.58
C ARG A 87 -14.05 -2.08 8.45
N PHE A 88 -13.60 -3.33 8.53
CA PHE A 88 -12.80 -4.01 7.51
C PHE A 88 -13.49 -4.00 6.15
N THR A 89 -14.76 -4.43 6.12
CA THR A 89 -15.51 -4.50 4.86
C THR A 89 -15.73 -3.10 4.28
N ALA A 90 -16.04 -2.11 5.12
CA ALA A 90 -16.29 -0.74 4.66
C ALA A 90 -15.01 -0.09 4.09
N ALA A 91 -13.86 -0.28 4.75
CA ALA A 91 -12.56 0.17 4.25
C ALA A 91 -12.23 -0.48 2.88
N SER A 92 -12.46 -1.79 2.77
CA SER A 92 -12.28 -2.54 1.52
C SER A 92 -13.18 -2.02 0.39
N VAL A 93 -14.45 -1.72 0.69
CA VAL A 93 -15.39 -1.19 -0.29
C VAL A 93 -15.00 0.21 -0.77
N LEU A 94 -14.55 1.07 0.14
CA LEU A 94 -13.99 2.38 -0.22
C LEU A 94 -12.77 2.19 -1.13
N GLY A 95 -11.87 1.26 -0.81
CA GLY A 95 -10.70 0.96 -1.63
C GLY A 95 -11.00 0.47 -3.06
N CYS A 96 -12.19 -0.11 -3.29
CA CYS A 96 -12.64 -0.50 -4.62
C CYS A 96 -13.19 0.67 -5.46
N GLN A 97 -13.41 1.84 -4.85
CA GLN A 97 -13.86 3.03 -5.57
C GLN A 97 -12.67 3.69 -6.29
N GLY A 98 -12.90 4.16 -7.52
CA GLY A 98 -11.81 4.69 -8.37
C GLY A 98 -11.12 5.93 -7.80
N THR A 99 -11.89 6.89 -7.28
CA THR A 99 -11.36 8.10 -6.63
C THR A 99 -12.05 8.28 -5.30
N LEU A 100 -11.26 8.42 -4.25
CA LEU A 100 -11.77 8.69 -2.91
C LEU A 100 -11.92 10.20 -2.66
N SER A 101 -12.94 10.56 -1.87
CA SER A 101 -13.07 11.91 -1.31
C SER A 101 -11.99 12.16 -0.25
N VAL A 102 -11.75 13.42 0.08
CA VAL A 102 -10.82 13.80 1.16
C VAL A 102 -11.23 13.15 2.48
N ASP A 103 -12.52 13.16 2.81
CA ASP A 103 -13.04 12.54 4.04
C ASP A 103 -12.80 11.02 4.07
N ALA A 104 -12.97 10.34 2.93
CA ALA A 104 -12.68 8.91 2.81
C ALA A 104 -11.19 8.62 2.99
N VAL A 105 -10.31 9.45 2.43
CA VAL A 105 -8.86 9.32 2.66
C VAL A 105 -8.52 9.53 4.14
N GLN A 106 -9.09 10.55 4.78
CA GLN A 106 -8.81 10.85 6.20
C GLN A 106 -9.29 9.75 7.15
N VAL A 107 -10.45 9.14 6.88
CA VAL A 107 -10.90 8.00 7.70
C VAL A 107 -10.01 6.78 7.51
N LEU A 108 -9.54 6.52 6.28
CA LEU A 108 -8.61 5.41 6.03
C LEU A 108 -7.25 5.66 6.68
N ILE A 109 -6.72 6.89 6.66
CA ILE A 109 -5.50 7.25 7.40
C ILE A 109 -5.68 6.97 8.89
N SER A 110 -6.85 7.28 9.46
CA SER A 110 -7.15 6.99 10.86
C SER A 110 -7.23 5.48 11.12
N SER A 111 -7.78 4.72 10.16
CA SER A 111 -7.96 3.27 10.23
C SER A 111 -6.64 2.48 10.13
N LEU A 112 -5.54 3.10 9.68
CA LEU A 112 -4.19 2.53 9.80
C LEU A 112 -3.74 2.37 11.27
N LYS A 113 -4.50 2.88 12.23
CA LYS A 113 -4.26 2.75 13.67
C LYS A 113 -5.40 1.99 14.38
N ASP A 114 -6.22 1.27 13.63
CA ASP A 114 -7.29 0.45 14.19
C ASP A 114 -6.71 -0.66 15.08
N GLU A 115 -7.46 -1.08 16.09
CA GLU A 115 -7.08 -2.17 16.99
C GLU A 115 -6.96 -3.51 16.23
N ASP A 116 -7.75 -3.69 15.17
CA ASP A 116 -7.80 -4.92 14.40
C ASP A 116 -6.85 -4.87 13.19
N GLY A 117 -5.96 -5.86 13.09
CA GLY A 117 -4.95 -5.94 12.02
C GLY A 117 -5.55 -6.04 10.61
N TYR A 118 -6.70 -6.71 10.45
CA TYR A 118 -7.36 -6.79 9.14
C TYR A 118 -7.91 -5.42 8.73
N VAL A 119 -8.46 -4.65 9.65
CA VAL A 119 -8.90 -3.27 9.37
C VAL A 119 -7.73 -2.39 8.97
N ARG A 120 -6.59 -2.47 9.68
CA ARG A 120 -5.37 -1.73 9.32
C ARG A 120 -4.87 -2.10 7.92
N SER A 121 -4.82 -3.39 7.60
CA SER A 121 -4.40 -3.87 6.28
C SER A 121 -5.35 -3.42 5.16
N ALA A 122 -6.66 -3.49 5.39
CA ALA A 122 -7.66 -3.01 4.43
C ALA A 122 -7.54 -1.51 4.17
N ALA A 123 -7.23 -0.73 5.21
CA ALA A 123 -7.01 0.70 5.08
C ALA A 123 -5.75 1.01 4.24
N ALA A 124 -4.65 0.29 4.47
CA ALA A 124 -3.43 0.42 3.69
C ALA A 124 -3.68 0.09 2.21
N ASP A 125 -4.41 -0.99 1.93
CA ASP A 125 -4.79 -1.40 0.58
C ASP A 125 -5.66 -0.38 -0.13
N ALA A 126 -6.67 0.16 0.57
CA ALA A 126 -7.57 1.16 0.04
C ALA A 126 -6.82 2.46 -0.33
N LEU A 127 -5.89 2.90 0.51
CA LEU A 127 -5.00 4.02 0.20
C LEU A 127 -4.08 3.68 -0.98
N GLY A 128 -3.51 2.48 -1.02
CA GLY A 128 -2.68 2.01 -2.14
C GLY A 128 -3.40 1.89 -3.48
N GLY A 129 -4.74 1.83 -3.47
CA GLY A 129 -5.57 1.92 -4.68
C GLY A 129 -5.63 3.32 -5.29
N GLN A 130 -5.28 4.36 -4.54
CA GLN A 130 -5.29 5.73 -5.03
C GLN A 130 -4.07 5.99 -5.93
N ARG A 131 -4.33 6.69 -7.04
CA ARG A 131 -3.28 7.06 -8.02
C ARG A 131 -2.22 7.99 -7.42
N THR A 132 -2.62 8.85 -6.50
CA THR A 132 -1.76 9.82 -5.82
C THR A 132 -2.20 9.93 -4.38
N LEU A 133 -1.25 9.77 -3.48
CA LEU A 133 -1.43 9.95 -2.04
C LEU A 133 -1.06 11.36 -1.59
N SER A 134 -1.76 11.85 -0.56
CA SER A 134 -1.34 13.05 0.17
C SER A 134 -0.07 12.75 0.99
N ALA A 135 0.65 13.80 1.38
CA ALA A 135 1.81 13.67 2.27
C ALA A 135 1.45 12.94 3.58
N ASP A 136 0.30 13.28 4.16
CA ASP A 136 -0.21 12.63 5.38
C ASP A 136 -0.44 11.12 5.19
N ALA A 137 -1.01 10.72 4.05
CA ALA A 137 -1.23 9.31 3.74
C ALA A 137 0.10 8.57 3.53
N VAL A 138 1.05 9.18 2.84
CA VAL A 138 2.40 8.61 2.68
C VAL A 138 3.08 8.45 4.05
N GLN A 139 2.99 9.45 4.92
CA GLN A 139 3.57 9.39 6.26
C GLN A 139 2.92 8.31 7.14
N ALA A 140 1.59 8.17 7.07
CA ALA A 140 0.86 7.16 7.82
C ALA A 140 1.19 5.74 7.34
N LEU A 141 1.25 5.51 6.02
CA LEU A 141 1.70 4.23 5.46
C LEU A 141 3.17 3.94 5.80
N THR A 142 4.03 4.95 5.77
CA THR A 142 5.45 4.82 6.19
C THR A 142 5.56 4.39 7.65
N SER A 143 4.66 4.85 8.51
CA SER A 143 4.59 4.41 9.91
C SER A 143 4.12 2.96 10.01
N SER A 144 3.19 2.54 9.13
CA SER A 144 2.64 1.18 9.07
C SER A 144 3.64 0.13 8.57
N LEU A 145 4.78 0.54 8.00
CA LEU A 145 5.91 -0.37 7.70
C LEU A 145 6.54 -1.00 8.95
N LYS A 146 6.20 -0.49 10.14
CA LYS A 146 6.67 -0.98 11.44
C LYS A 146 5.53 -1.59 12.27
N ASP A 147 4.41 -1.91 11.63
CA ASP A 147 3.27 -2.55 12.31
C ASP A 147 3.68 -3.93 12.86
N GLU A 148 3.05 -4.35 13.95
CA GLU A 148 3.27 -5.67 14.55
C GLU A 148 2.81 -6.80 13.61
N ASP A 149 1.78 -6.54 12.81
CA ASP A 149 1.18 -7.49 11.88
C ASP A 149 1.90 -7.46 10.52
N GLY A 150 2.33 -8.64 10.05
CA GLY A 150 3.04 -8.80 8.78
C GLY A 150 2.19 -8.43 7.55
N ASP A 151 0.88 -8.72 7.59
CA ASP A 151 -0.04 -8.39 6.49
C ASP A 151 -0.17 -6.87 6.35
N VAL A 152 -0.22 -6.15 7.49
CA VAL A 152 -0.25 -4.68 7.50
C VAL A 152 1.04 -4.09 6.95
N ARG A 153 2.21 -4.62 7.35
CA ARG A 153 3.51 -4.19 6.81
C ARG A 153 3.57 -4.40 5.29
N SER A 154 3.10 -5.55 4.81
CA SER A 154 3.08 -5.90 3.37
C SER A 154 2.14 -4.99 2.59
N ALA A 155 0.93 -4.76 3.10
CA ALA A 155 -0.05 -3.84 2.53
C ALA A 155 0.52 -2.42 2.43
N ALA A 156 1.17 -1.93 3.48
CA ALA A 156 1.79 -0.61 3.50
C ALA A 156 2.93 -0.47 2.47
N ALA A 157 3.82 -1.45 2.41
CA ALA A 157 4.92 -1.46 1.44
C ALA A 157 4.40 -1.46 -0.01
N ARG A 158 3.40 -2.30 -0.30
CA ARG A 158 2.74 -2.35 -1.62
C ARG A 158 2.01 -1.05 -1.96
N ALA A 159 1.33 -0.43 -1.00
CA ALA A 159 0.63 0.83 -1.19
C ALA A 159 1.58 1.97 -1.57
N LEU A 160 2.72 2.08 -0.87
CA LEU A 160 3.80 3.01 -1.21
C LEU A 160 4.40 2.69 -2.59
N GLY A 161 4.59 1.41 -2.90
CA GLY A 161 5.14 0.95 -4.19
C GLY A 161 4.31 1.27 -5.41
N ARG A 162 3.00 1.45 -5.25
CA ARG A 162 2.09 1.87 -6.33
C ARG A 162 2.17 3.36 -6.63
N GLN A 163 2.80 4.15 -5.76
CA GLN A 163 2.97 5.58 -5.99
C GLN A 163 4.07 5.81 -7.01
N ARG A 164 3.80 6.69 -7.98
CA ARG A 164 4.80 7.11 -8.98
C ARG A 164 5.93 7.95 -8.40
N THR A 165 5.62 8.68 -7.33
CA THR A 165 6.54 9.62 -6.70
C THR A 165 6.44 9.46 -5.20
N LEU A 166 7.58 9.22 -4.56
CA LEU A 166 7.73 9.20 -3.11
C LEU A 166 8.81 10.21 -2.72
N SER A 167 8.70 10.74 -1.50
CA SER A 167 9.77 11.53 -0.89
C SER A 167 10.99 10.65 -0.62
N ALA A 168 12.17 11.25 -0.54
CA ALA A 168 13.40 10.53 -0.17
C ALA A 168 13.24 9.84 1.19
N ASP A 169 12.59 10.49 2.16
CA ASP A 169 12.35 9.92 3.49
C ASP A 169 11.44 8.68 3.45
N ALA A 170 10.39 8.68 2.61
CA ALA A 170 9.52 7.52 2.43
C ALA A 170 10.26 6.36 1.75
N VAL A 171 11.12 6.65 0.76
CA VAL A 171 11.99 5.65 0.12
C VAL A 171 13.00 5.09 1.12
N GLN A 172 13.62 5.93 1.94
CA GLN A 172 14.58 5.50 2.97
C GLN A 172 13.92 4.59 4.02
N ALA A 173 12.68 4.89 4.41
CA ALA A 173 11.95 4.13 5.41
C ALA A 173 11.61 2.70 4.99
N LEU A 174 11.70 2.37 3.69
CA LEU A 174 11.53 1.01 3.16
C LEU A 174 12.79 0.15 3.24
N ILE A 175 13.96 0.73 3.50
CA ILE A 175 15.23 -0.01 3.56
C ILE A 175 15.22 -1.09 4.65
N PRO A 176 14.72 -0.84 5.89
CA PRO A 176 14.63 -1.88 6.91
C PRO A 176 13.75 -3.07 6.49
N SER A 177 12.69 -2.83 5.69
CA SER A 177 11.76 -3.86 5.21
C SER A 177 12.43 -4.90 4.29
N LEU A 178 13.61 -4.62 3.76
CA LEU A 178 14.45 -5.60 3.05
C LEU A 178 15.00 -6.72 3.97
N LYS A 179 15.03 -6.50 5.28
CA LYS A 179 15.52 -7.47 6.27
C LYS A 179 14.40 -8.23 6.99
N GLU A 180 13.14 -7.95 6.67
CA GLU A 180 11.99 -8.63 7.30
C GLU A 180 11.97 -10.12 6.97
N ASP A 181 11.47 -10.94 7.89
CA ASP A 181 11.36 -12.39 7.68
C ASP A 181 10.28 -12.75 6.65
N ASP A 182 9.26 -11.89 6.53
CA ASP A 182 8.18 -12.03 5.57
C ASP A 182 8.66 -11.76 4.13
N GLU A 183 8.48 -12.75 3.25
CA GLU A 183 8.92 -12.68 1.86
C GLU A 183 8.14 -11.64 1.04
N ASP A 184 6.85 -11.50 1.28
CA ASP A 184 6.00 -10.54 0.58
C ASP A 184 6.40 -9.11 0.96
N VAL A 185 6.70 -8.86 2.24
CA VAL A 185 7.22 -7.57 2.70
C VAL A 185 8.57 -7.24 2.05
N ARG A 186 9.52 -8.18 2.03
CA ARG A 186 10.82 -7.97 1.37
C ARG A 186 10.68 -7.71 -0.12
N SER A 187 9.87 -8.51 -0.80
CA SER A 187 9.62 -8.40 -2.24
C SER A 187 8.96 -7.07 -2.59
N ALA A 188 7.94 -6.66 -1.83
CA ALA A 188 7.29 -5.36 -1.98
C ALA A 188 8.31 -4.21 -1.80
N ALA A 189 9.09 -4.22 -0.72
CA ALA A 189 10.11 -3.21 -0.45
C ALA A 189 11.16 -3.12 -1.56
N ALA A 190 11.71 -4.26 -2.00
CA ALA A 190 12.68 -4.32 -3.09
C ALA A 190 12.10 -3.78 -4.41
N SER A 191 10.84 -4.10 -4.70
CA SER A 191 10.13 -3.56 -5.85
C SER A 191 10.01 -2.03 -5.76
N VAL A 192 9.60 -1.48 -4.62
CA VAL A 192 9.45 -0.02 -4.45
C VAL A 192 10.78 0.68 -4.64
N LEU A 193 11.82 0.22 -3.95
CA LEU A 193 13.17 0.80 -4.00
C LEU A 193 13.73 0.76 -5.42
N GLY A 194 13.52 -0.34 -6.12
CA GLY A 194 13.96 -0.51 -7.50
C GLY A 194 13.13 0.28 -8.54
N SER A 195 11.91 0.73 -8.20
CA SER A 195 11.13 1.66 -9.02
C SER A 195 11.44 3.14 -8.73
N HIS A 196 12.19 3.42 -7.66
CA HIS A 196 12.56 4.77 -7.21
C HIS A 196 14.09 4.94 -7.12
N MET A 197 14.80 4.45 -8.15
CA MET A 197 16.27 4.44 -8.19
C MET A 197 16.88 5.84 -8.07
N ASP A 198 16.24 6.86 -8.64
CA ASP A 198 16.74 8.24 -8.63
C ASP A 198 16.82 8.75 -7.19
N GLN A 199 15.74 8.60 -6.43
CA GLN A 199 15.69 8.92 -5.01
C GLN A 199 16.69 8.05 -4.24
N LEU A 200 16.76 6.76 -4.57
CA LEU A 200 17.65 5.82 -3.91
C LEU A 200 19.13 6.18 -4.04
N PHE A 201 19.56 6.60 -5.24
CA PHE A 201 20.95 7.04 -5.46
C PHE A 201 21.26 8.31 -4.67
N THR A 202 20.32 9.26 -4.59
CA THR A 202 20.48 10.46 -3.74
C THR A 202 20.59 10.12 -2.26
N LEU A 203 19.98 9.02 -1.81
CA LEU A 203 20.05 8.57 -0.43
C LEU A 203 21.39 7.94 -0.08
N LEU A 204 22.13 7.32 -1.02
CA LEU A 204 23.39 6.62 -0.74
C LEU A 204 24.40 7.49 0.04
N ALA A 205 24.42 8.80 -0.21
CA ALA A 205 25.27 9.76 0.50
C ALA A 205 24.86 10.03 1.96
N ARG A 206 23.75 9.48 2.43
CA ARG A 206 23.16 9.70 3.77
C ARG A 206 22.92 8.40 4.54
N LEU A 207 23.05 7.25 3.89
CA LEU A 207 22.84 5.94 4.49
C LEU A 207 24.06 5.50 5.29
N ASP A 208 23.80 4.76 6.37
CA ASP A 208 24.85 4.06 7.10
C ASP A 208 25.35 2.82 6.34
N ARG A 209 26.42 2.19 6.85
CA ARG A 209 27.05 1.03 6.22
C ARG A 209 26.08 -0.15 6.07
N ASP A 210 25.26 -0.43 7.07
CA ASP A 210 24.38 -1.60 7.08
C ASP A 210 23.22 -1.42 6.09
N GLN A 211 22.70 -0.20 5.98
CA GLN A 211 21.72 0.20 4.98
C GLN A 211 22.30 0.09 3.57
N VAL A 212 23.52 0.59 3.34
CA VAL A 212 24.20 0.46 2.04
C VAL A 212 24.46 -1.01 1.68
N GLU A 213 24.90 -1.84 2.63
CA GLU A 213 25.16 -3.26 2.38
C GLU A 213 23.89 -3.99 1.93
N VAL A 214 22.79 -3.81 2.67
CA VAL A 214 21.52 -4.47 2.36
C VAL A 214 20.93 -3.99 1.06
N LEU A 215 20.94 -2.67 0.84
CA LEU A 215 20.45 -2.10 -0.40
C LEU A 215 21.25 -2.59 -1.61
N TYR A 216 22.58 -2.60 -1.49
CA TYR A 216 23.42 -3.09 -2.56
C TYR A 216 23.16 -4.57 -2.82
N ARG A 217 23.18 -5.40 -1.78
CA ARG A 217 23.01 -6.85 -1.91
C ARG A 217 21.65 -7.26 -2.47
N GLN A 218 20.58 -6.62 -2.03
CA GLN A 218 19.22 -7.08 -2.34
C GLN A 218 18.57 -6.34 -3.52
N VAL A 219 18.98 -5.10 -3.80
CA VAL A 219 18.35 -4.27 -4.83
C VAL A 219 19.32 -3.98 -5.97
N LEU A 220 20.45 -3.31 -5.69
CA LEU A 220 21.33 -2.80 -6.74
C LEU A 220 22.10 -3.92 -7.46
N PHE A 221 22.65 -4.86 -6.71
CA PHE A 221 23.50 -5.91 -7.23
C PHE A 221 22.73 -6.89 -8.14
N PRO A 222 21.58 -7.47 -7.73
CA PRO A 222 20.79 -8.33 -8.61
C PRO A 222 20.33 -7.59 -9.89
N ARG A 223 19.89 -6.33 -9.74
CA ARG A 223 19.46 -5.52 -10.87
C ARG A 223 20.58 -5.13 -11.82
N SER A 224 21.81 -4.96 -11.34
CA SER A 224 22.97 -4.66 -12.20
C SER A 224 23.24 -5.74 -13.26
N CYS A 225 22.73 -6.96 -13.04
CA CYS A 225 22.83 -8.07 -13.98
C CYS A 225 21.69 -8.10 -15.02
N GLU A 226 20.57 -7.42 -14.76
CA GLU A 226 19.37 -7.42 -15.61
C GLU A 226 19.11 -6.06 -16.29
N GLN A 227 19.57 -4.97 -15.67
CA GLN A 227 19.31 -3.58 -16.04
C GLN A 227 20.60 -2.77 -15.97
N ILE A 228 20.72 -1.75 -16.83
CA ILE A 228 21.79 -0.75 -16.75
C ILE A 228 21.53 0.10 -15.49
N ALA A 229 22.13 -0.31 -14.37
CA ALA A 229 22.26 0.47 -13.14
C ALA A 229 23.73 0.91 -12.89
N PRO A 230 24.43 1.49 -13.88
CA PRO A 230 25.82 1.89 -13.72
C PRO A 230 25.85 3.05 -12.74
N LEU A 231 26.50 2.79 -11.62
CA LEU A 231 26.97 3.83 -10.73
C LEU A 231 28.48 3.65 -10.57
N TYR A 232 29.19 4.75 -10.44
CA TYR A 232 30.60 4.75 -10.13
C TYR A 232 30.96 5.95 -9.26
N ILE A 233 32.08 5.85 -8.54
CA ILE A 233 32.55 6.93 -7.70
C ILE A 233 33.91 7.41 -8.21
N GLN A 234 33.95 8.63 -8.74
CA GLN A 234 35.13 9.29 -9.25
C GLN A 234 35.27 10.66 -8.57
N ASP A 235 36.48 11.05 -8.16
CA ASP A 235 36.75 12.37 -7.58
C ASP A 235 35.82 12.77 -6.41
N LYS A 236 35.45 11.77 -5.58
CA LYS A 236 34.48 11.88 -4.47
C LYS A 236 33.06 12.24 -4.90
N GLN A 237 32.73 12.09 -6.17
CA GLN A 237 31.39 12.23 -6.71
C GLN A 237 30.83 10.86 -7.06
N LEU A 238 29.59 10.60 -6.65
CA LEU A 238 28.80 9.47 -7.10
C LEU A 238 28.10 9.85 -8.39
N HIS A 239 28.47 9.17 -9.47
CA HIS A 239 27.82 9.25 -10.76
C HIS A 239 26.90 8.04 -10.91
N PHE A 240 25.72 8.23 -11.48
CA PHE A 240 24.75 7.17 -11.71
C PHE A 240 23.91 7.47 -12.95
N TYR A 241 23.29 6.43 -13.50
CA TYR A 241 22.37 6.56 -14.62
C TYR A 241 20.98 6.09 -14.22
N THR A 242 19.98 6.74 -14.79
CA THR A 242 18.57 6.47 -14.59
C THR A 242 17.92 6.12 -15.93
N ALA A 243 16.64 5.74 -15.91
CA ALA A 243 15.88 5.49 -17.13
C ALA A 243 15.81 6.72 -18.06
N THR A 244 16.06 7.92 -17.55
CA THR A 244 16.03 9.17 -18.32
C THR A 244 17.41 9.71 -18.71
N GLY A 245 18.51 9.03 -18.36
CA GLY A 245 19.88 9.44 -18.68
C GLY A 245 20.81 9.53 -17.46
N PRO A 246 21.99 10.18 -17.57
CA PRO A 246 22.87 10.37 -16.43
C PRO A 246 22.22 11.27 -15.38
N GLY A 247 22.23 10.82 -14.13
CA GLY A 247 21.80 11.59 -12.97
C GLY A 247 22.79 12.71 -12.62
N GLN A 248 22.34 13.67 -11.83
CA GLN A 248 23.22 14.71 -11.28
C GLN A 248 24.25 14.08 -10.33
N PRO A 249 25.55 14.31 -10.51
CA PRO A 249 26.57 13.80 -9.61
C PRO A 249 26.31 14.24 -8.17
N ILE A 250 26.53 13.34 -7.21
CA ILE A 250 26.35 13.62 -5.79
C ILE A 250 27.71 13.68 -5.11
N ASP A 251 28.01 14.80 -4.45
CA ASP A 251 29.23 14.94 -3.66
C ASP A 251 29.19 14.04 -2.42
N LEU A 252 30.30 13.32 -2.19
CA LEU A 252 30.51 12.46 -1.04
C LEU A 252 31.64 13.00 -0.18
N SER A 253 31.53 12.84 1.13
CA SER A 253 32.70 12.96 2.01
C SER A 253 33.73 11.86 1.69
N ALA A 254 34.98 12.08 2.08
CA ALA A 254 36.04 11.06 1.91
C ALA A 254 35.67 9.74 2.62
N GLU A 255 35.12 9.84 3.82
CA GLU A 255 34.67 8.71 4.63
C GLU A 255 33.52 7.96 3.95
N GLN A 256 32.50 8.67 3.46
CA GLN A 256 31.38 8.05 2.74
C GLN A 256 31.82 7.38 1.44
N SER A 257 32.67 8.05 0.65
CA SER A 257 33.24 7.49 -0.58
C SER A 257 33.96 6.17 -0.31
N GLN A 258 34.79 6.15 0.74
CA GLN A 258 35.52 4.95 1.14
C GLN A 258 34.57 3.86 1.65
N MET A 259 33.60 4.21 2.50
CA MET A 259 32.62 3.28 3.07
C MET A 259 31.80 2.59 1.97
N ILE A 260 31.26 3.34 1.01
CA ILE A 260 30.45 2.78 -0.08
C ILE A 260 31.29 1.83 -0.95
N LYS A 261 32.51 2.26 -1.34
CA LYS A 261 33.42 1.43 -2.14
C LYS A 261 33.78 0.12 -1.44
N GLN A 262 34.09 0.16 -0.15
CA GLN A 262 34.44 -1.02 0.63
C GLN A 262 33.25 -1.97 0.78
N THR A 263 32.05 -1.43 1.02
CA THR A 263 30.82 -2.21 1.17
C THR A 263 30.47 -2.94 -0.12
N PHE A 264 30.52 -2.26 -1.27
CA PHE A 264 30.25 -2.91 -2.57
C PHE A 264 31.24 -4.03 -2.86
N LYS A 265 32.55 -3.76 -2.66
CA LYS A 265 33.59 -4.79 -2.80
C LYS A 265 33.33 -6.00 -1.89
N ALA A 266 32.99 -5.77 -0.62
CA ALA A 266 32.72 -6.85 0.32
C ALA A 266 31.55 -7.73 -0.12
N VAL A 267 30.46 -7.13 -0.60
CA VAL A 267 29.30 -7.88 -1.11
C VAL A 267 29.65 -8.67 -2.39
N GLN A 268 30.38 -8.05 -3.33
CA GLN A 268 30.83 -8.73 -4.55
C GLN A 268 31.79 -9.90 -4.26
N ALA A 269 32.67 -9.76 -3.27
CA ALA A 269 33.56 -10.83 -2.82
C ALA A 269 32.76 -12.00 -2.24
N LYS A 270 31.78 -11.72 -1.36
CA LYS A 270 30.88 -12.75 -0.78
C LYS A 270 30.07 -13.47 -1.87
N ALA A 271 29.73 -12.79 -2.97
CA ALA A 271 29.04 -13.38 -4.11
C ALA A 271 29.97 -14.15 -5.08
N GLY A 272 31.28 -14.22 -4.82
CA GLY A 272 32.25 -14.95 -5.66
C GLY A 272 32.63 -14.25 -6.96
N ILE A 273 32.41 -12.93 -7.06
CA ILE A 273 32.62 -12.14 -8.30
C ILE A 273 34.05 -11.62 -8.37
N LEU A 274 34.60 -11.18 -7.24
CA LEU A 274 35.95 -10.58 -7.19
C LEU A 274 37.08 -11.60 -7.35
N SER A 275 36.84 -12.89 -7.08
CA SER A 275 37.84 -13.95 -7.30
C SER A 275 38.12 -14.22 -8.78
N ARG A 276 37.41 -13.59 -9.73
CA ARG A 276 37.64 -13.72 -11.18
C ARG A 276 38.24 -12.48 -11.85
N LEU A 277 38.44 -11.38 -11.11
CA LEU A 277 38.95 -10.11 -11.67
C LEU A 277 40.40 -9.82 -11.27
N GLU A 278 40.94 -10.53 -10.27
CA GLU A 278 42.37 -10.48 -9.90
C GLU A 278 43.21 -11.47 -10.72
N GLU A 279 42.59 -12.42 -11.41
CA GLU A 279 43.21 -13.19 -12.48
C GLU A 279 43.10 -12.35 -13.77
N GLY A 280 44.14 -11.58 -14.07
CA GLY A 280 44.23 -10.82 -15.32
C GLY A 280 44.07 -11.70 -16.57
N PRO A 281 43.83 -11.12 -17.76
CA PRO A 281 43.68 -11.91 -18.98
C PRO A 281 44.95 -12.74 -19.22
N VAL A 282 44.75 -14.05 -19.46
CA VAL A 282 45.79 -14.99 -19.91
C VAL A 282 46.30 -14.60 -21.29
#